data_AF-A0A067CDZ0-F1
#
_entry.id   AF-A0A067CDZ0-F1
#
_cell.length_a   1.000
_cell.length_b   1.000
_cell.length_c   1.000
_cell.angle_alpha   90.00
_cell.angle_beta   90.00
_cell.angle_gamma   90.00
#
_symmetry.space_group_name_H-M   'P 1'
#
loop_
_entity.id
_entity.type
_entity.pdbx_description
1 polymer ?
#
loop_
_entity_poly.entity_id
_entity_poly.type
_entity_poly.pdbx_seq_one_letter_code
_entity_poly.pdbx_strand_id
1 'polypeptide(L)'
;MTSVLGDAGLLRLIVQFQHGVYEELLPWRKEAAAMDTAWHPSVQGLMYTHLPQRFLHLPYTSEHVLFLPQAVLLPARHLNLSSTERDPRLPLHIAIIDGDTRRIGRWLGCYPEWASPSALDLAAQVGHLDVVVYLHAHRVGCTTNAIDYAAGNGHLSIVRFLAEHRKEGCTENAMYDAAMYGHLPVVKYLYEAGLARCSSIALMHATWHQHDAVAAFIHAHCDDPIPPPL
;
A
#
# COMPACT_ATOMS: atom_id res chain seq x y z
N MET A 1 -3.04 46.55 -22.12
CA MET A 1 -3.03 45.57 -21.00
C MET A 1 -4.39 44.89 -20.85
N THR A 2 -4.95 44.43 -21.96
CA THR A 2 -6.10 43.51 -22.09
C THR A 2 -5.53 42.34 -22.91
N SER A 3 -5.71 41.06 -22.61
CA SER A 3 -6.69 40.43 -21.76
C SER A 3 -6.17 39.04 -21.36
N VAL A 4 -5.35 38.96 -20.30
CA VAL A 4 -5.09 37.67 -19.62
C VAL A 4 -6.43 37.02 -19.22
N LEU A 5 -7.43 37.85 -18.88
CA LEU A 5 -8.81 37.48 -18.58
C LEU A 5 -9.73 37.34 -19.81
N GLY A 6 -9.23 37.48 -21.04
CA GLY A 6 -10.01 37.27 -22.27
C GLY A 6 -9.74 35.94 -22.94
N ASP A 7 -8.69 35.24 -22.48
CA ASP A 7 -8.34 33.92 -22.96
C ASP A 7 -9.21 32.87 -22.24
N ALA A 8 -10.10 32.23 -23.00
CA ALA A 8 -11.02 31.23 -22.49
C ALA A 8 -10.31 29.94 -22.01
N GLY A 9 -9.09 29.67 -22.45
CA GLY A 9 -8.26 28.59 -21.93
C GLY A 9 -7.68 28.96 -20.56
N LEU A 10 -7.18 30.18 -20.44
CA LEU A 10 -6.58 30.71 -19.21
C LEU A 10 -7.63 30.94 -18.11
N LEU A 11 -8.80 31.45 -18.46
CA LEU A 11 -9.94 31.55 -17.53
C LEU A 11 -10.40 30.18 -17.04
N ARG A 12 -10.46 29.16 -17.93
CA ARG A 12 -10.78 27.78 -17.53
C ARG A 12 -9.73 27.23 -16.57
N LEU A 13 -8.46 27.49 -16.82
CA LEU A 13 -7.37 27.05 -15.95
C LEU A 13 -7.43 27.76 -14.59
N ILE A 14 -7.68 29.07 -14.57
CA ILE A 14 -7.85 29.84 -13.33
C ILE A 14 -9.04 29.30 -12.52
N VAL A 15 -10.20 29.08 -13.14
CA VAL A 15 -11.39 28.53 -12.49
C VAL A 15 -11.14 27.13 -11.93
N GLN A 16 -10.46 26.27 -12.69
CA GLN A 16 -10.18 24.90 -12.27
C GLN A 16 -9.24 24.79 -11.06
N PHE A 17 -8.44 25.83 -10.78
CA PHE A 17 -7.43 25.82 -9.71
C PHE A 17 -7.70 26.85 -8.59
N GLN A 18 -8.89 27.45 -8.52
CA GLN A 18 -9.19 28.51 -7.52
C GLN A 18 -8.99 28.07 -6.06
N HIS A 19 -9.06 26.78 -5.78
CA HIS A 19 -8.93 26.20 -4.45
C HIS A 19 -7.54 25.58 -4.17
N GLY A 20 -6.56 25.84 -5.05
CA GLY A 20 -5.23 25.23 -5.01
C GLY A 20 -5.21 23.76 -5.45
N VAL A 21 -6.35 23.24 -5.91
CA VAL A 21 -6.52 21.87 -6.43
C VAL A 21 -7.47 21.90 -7.62
N TYR A 22 -7.36 20.90 -8.51
CA TYR A 22 -8.32 20.72 -9.60
C TYR A 22 -9.75 20.56 -9.07
N GLU A 23 -10.74 21.15 -9.76
CA GLU A 23 -12.16 21.04 -9.41
C GLU A 23 -12.63 19.58 -9.24
N GLU A 24 -12.14 18.67 -10.09
CA GLU A 24 -12.44 17.23 -10.02
C GLU A 24 -11.93 16.54 -8.75
N LEU A 25 -10.99 17.16 -8.02
CA LEU A 25 -10.47 16.66 -6.74
C LEU A 25 -11.29 17.14 -5.54
N LEU A 26 -12.19 18.11 -5.69
CA LEU A 26 -12.94 18.69 -4.56
C LEU A 26 -13.80 17.66 -3.82
N PRO A 27 -14.52 16.73 -4.47
CA PRO A 27 -15.28 15.69 -3.75
C PRO A 27 -14.36 14.82 -2.88
N TRP A 28 -13.21 14.41 -3.42
CA TRP A 28 -12.23 13.57 -2.72
C TRP A 28 -11.53 14.30 -1.58
N ARG A 29 -11.28 15.61 -1.75
CA ARG A 29 -10.78 16.46 -0.67
C ARG A 29 -11.77 16.54 0.48
N LYS A 30 -13.06 16.72 0.18
CA LYS A 30 -14.13 16.77 1.19
C LYS A 30 -14.30 15.42 1.90
N GLU A 31 -14.25 14.33 1.14
CA GLU A 31 -14.31 12.97 1.69
C GLU A 31 -13.16 12.72 2.69
N ALA A 32 -11.93 13.01 2.30
CA ALA A 32 -10.77 12.89 3.20
C ALA A 32 -10.83 13.87 4.38
N ALA A 33 -11.43 15.05 4.21
CA ALA A 33 -11.64 16.02 5.28
C ALA A 33 -12.66 15.54 6.32
N ALA A 34 -13.69 14.80 5.89
CA ALA A 34 -14.74 14.26 6.74
C ALA A 34 -14.30 13.07 7.61
N MET A 35 -13.18 12.43 7.27
CA MET A 35 -12.57 11.40 8.12
C MET A 35 -11.89 12.07 9.32
N ASP A 36 -12.33 11.73 10.53
CA ASP A 36 -11.69 12.18 11.76
C ASP A 36 -10.60 11.21 12.20
N THR A 37 -9.74 11.65 13.11
CA THR A 37 -8.65 10.83 13.66
C THR A 37 -8.85 10.58 15.14
N ALA A 38 -8.74 9.32 15.57
CA ALA A 38 -8.82 8.93 16.98
C ALA A 38 -7.68 7.97 17.35
N TRP A 39 -7.10 8.14 18.54
CA TRP A 39 -6.12 7.18 19.06
C TRP A 39 -6.84 5.97 19.68
N HIS A 40 -6.42 4.75 19.32
CA HIS A 40 -7.00 3.53 19.89
C HIS A 40 -5.97 2.71 20.71
N PRO A 41 -6.19 2.50 22.02
CA PRO A 41 -5.22 1.83 22.90
C PRO A 41 -4.82 0.43 22.47
N SER A 42 -5.79 -0.41 22.08
CA SER A 42 -5.53 -1.82 21.71
C SER A 42 -4.65 -1.97 20.47
N VAL A 43 -4.57 -0.92 19.67
CA VAL A 43 -3.88 -0.94 18.38
C VAL A 43 -2.66 -0.02 18.38
N GLN A 44 -2.44 0.68 19.49
CA GLN A 44 -1.33 1.60 19.75
C GLN A 44 -1.04 2.53 18.55
N GLY A 45 -2.08 3.12 17.99
CA GLY A 45 -1.95 3.95 16.79
C GLY A 45 -3.17 4.80 16.48
N LEU A 46 -2.95 5.76 15.60
CA LEU A 46 -4.00 6.61 15.03
C LEU A 46 -4.92 5.83 14.09
N MET A 47 -6.21 6.09 14.22
CA MET A 47 -7.30 5.52 13.44
C MET A 47 -8.01 6.61 12.67
N TYR A 48 -8.37 6.33 11.43
CA TYR A 48 -9.39 7.10 10.71
C TYR A 48 -10.77 6.57 11.07
N THR A 49 -11.67 7.48 11.42
CA THR A 49 -13.08 7.22 11.71
C THR A 49 -13.96 7.87 10.63
N HIS A 50 -15.28 7.69 10.71
CA HIS A 50 -16.23 8.23 9.73
C HIS A 50 -15.89 7.80 8.29
N LEU A 51 -15.47 6.55 8.12
CA LEU A 51 -15.10 6.01 6.82
C LEU A 51 -16.30 6.04 5.86
N PRO A 52 -16.10 6.48 4.60
CA PRO A 52 -17.12 6.40 3.58
C PRO A 52 -17.55 4.94 3.33
N GLN A 53 -18.85 4.71 3.11
CA GLN A 53 -19.41 3.37 2.90
C GLN A 53 -18.67 2.56 1.81
N ARG A 54 -18.18 3.23 0.77
CA ARG A 54 -17.42 2.58 -0.31
C ARG A 54 -16.17 1.83 0.18
N PHE A 55 -15.55 2.26 1.29
CA PHE A 55 -14.38 1.58 1.86
C PHE A 55 -14.73 0.21 2.43
N LEU A 56 -15.99 -0.04 2.78
CA LEU A 56 -16.43 -1.36 3.26
C LEU A 56 -16.54 -2.40 2.13
N HIS A 57 -16.49 -1.94 0.87
CA HIS A 57 -16.65 -2.78 -0.32
C HIS A 57 -15.39 -2.88 -1.17
N LEU A 58 -14.35 -2.10 -0.85
CA LEU A 58 -13.06 -2.20 -1.51
C LEU A 58 -12.30 -3.40 -0.94
N PRO A 59 -11.80 -4.33 -1.78
CA PRO A 59 -11.15 -5.56 -1.32
C PRO A 59 -10.09 -5.32 -0.25
N TYR A 60 -9.20 -4.34 -0.49
CA TYR A 60 -8.13 -4.01 0.44
C TYR A 60 -8.66 -3.53 1.79
N THR A 61 -9.50 -2.48 1.82
CA THR A 61 -9.92 -1.89 3.09
C THR A 61 -10.92 -2.77 3.82
N SER A 62 -11.73 -3.60 3.14
CA SER A 62 -12.67 -4.51 3.82
C SER A 62 -11.98 -5.54 4.72
N GLU A 63 -10.74 -5.92 4.40
CA GLU A 63 -9.94 -6.86 5.20
C GLU A 63 -9.14 -6.16 6.32
N HIS A 64 -8.99 -4.84 6.22
CA HIS A 64 -8.10 -4.04 7.06
C HIS A 64 -8.83 -3.06 8.00
N VAL A 65 -10.16 -3.02 7.96
CA VAL A 65 -11.00 -2.24 8.88
C VAL A 65 -11.30 -3.00 10.17
N LEU A 66 -11.38 -2.26 11.27
CA LEU A 66 -11.81 -2.77 12.57
C LEU A 66 -13.27 -2.41 12.79
N PHE A 67 -14.11 -3.42 13.01
CA PHE A 67 -15.50 -3.26 13.39
C PHE A 67 -15.62 -3.18 14.91
N LEU A 68 -15.93 -1.99 15.43
CA LEU A 68 -16.32 -1.79 16.82
C LEU A 68 -17.84 -1.59 16.91
N PRO A 69 -18.47 -1.87 18.08
CA PRO A 69 -19.92 -1.76 18.25
C PRO A 69 -20.53 -0.40 17.87
N GLN A 70 -19.75 0.68 17.83
CA GLN A 70 -20.22 2.04 17.49
C GLN A 70 -19.40 2.73 16.38
N ALA A 71 -18.43 2.06 15.77
CA ALA A 71 -17.58 2.68 14.76
C ALA A 71 -16.90 1.65 13.86
N VAL A 72 -16.65 2.04 12.60
CA VAL A 72 -15.68 1.37 11.74
C VAL A 72 -14.40 2.21 11.71
N LEU A 73 -13.27 1.58 12.02
CA LEU A 73 -11.98 2.24 12.12
C LEU A 73 -11.02 1.70 11.07
N LEU A 74 -10.22 2.58 10.46
CA LEU A 74 -9.12 2.20 9.57
C LEU A 74 -7.79 2.65 10.18
N PRO A 75 -6.89 1.74 10.57
CA PRO A 75 -5.58 2.11 11.09
C PRO A 75 -4.76 2.92 10.08
N ALA A 76 -4.20 4.06 10.51
CA ALA A 76 -3.39 4.90 9.63
C ALA A 76 -2.17 4.16 9.05
N ARG A 77 -1.63 3.18 9.79
CA ARG A 77 -0.55 2.31 9.31
C ARG A 77 -0.96 1.42 8.13
N HIS A 78 -2.23 1.02 8.01
CA HIS A 78 -2.73 0.27 6.84
C HIS A 78 -2.85 1.19 5.61
N LEU A 79 -2.72 2.51 5.80
CA LEU A 79 -2.58 3.46 4.72
C LEU A 79 -1.11 3.84 4.47
N ASN A 80 -0.13 3.28 5.19
CA ASN A 80 1.25 3.77 5.21
C ASN A 80 1.35 5.29 5.52
N LEU A 81 0.45 5.80 6.37
CA LEU A 81 0.42 7.19 6.83
C LEU A 81 0.92 7.30 8.29
N SER A 82 1.18 8.53 8.74
CA SER A 82 1.57 8.81 10.12
C SER A 82 0.62 8.15 11.13
N SER A 83 1.19 7.48 12.13
CA SER A 83 0.45 6.86 13.23
C SER A 83 0.27 7.78 14.43
N THR A 84 0.79 9.02 14.38
CA THR A 84 0.78 9.97 15.50
C THR A 84 -0.12 11.18 15.27
N GLU A 85 -0.25 11.63 14.02
CA GLU A 85 -1.02 12.82 13.66
C GLU A 85 -1.71 12.68 12.30
N ARG A 86 -2.67 13.56 12.03
CA ARG A 86 -3.42 13.56 10.77
C ARG A 86 -2.49 13.86 9.61
N ASP A 87 -2.37 12.91 8.69
CA ASP A 87 -1.44 13.02 7.57
C ASP A 87 -2.08 13.77 6.39
N PRO A 88 -1.46 14.84 5.88
CA PRO A 88 -2.01 15.60 4.75
C PRO A 88 -2.09 14.76 3.46
N ARG A 89 -1.31 13.67 3.34
CA ARG A 89 -1.26 12.81 2.15
C ARG A 89 -2.43 11.84 2.05
N LEU A 90 -3.34 11.82 3.02
CA LEU A 90 -4.53 10.97 3.02
C LEU A 90 -5.29 10.94 1.67
N PRO A 91 -5.58 12.08 1.00
CA PRO A 91 -6.31 12.05 -0.27
C PRO A 91 -5.56 11.32 -1.39
N LEU A 92 -4.23 11.41 -1.42
CA LEU A 92 -3.40 10.67 -2.37
C LEU A 92 -3.42 9.18 -2.07
N HIS A 93 -3.29 8.80 -0.80
CA HIS A 93 -3.27 7.39 -0.39
C HIS A 93 -4.63 6.70 -0.62
N ILE A 94 -5.74 7.43 -0.46
CA ILE A 94 -7.06 6.96 -0.88
C ILE A 94 -7.11 6.75 -2.41
N ALA A 95 -6.56 7.67 -3.20
CA ALA A 95 -6.50 7.51 -4.66
C ALA A 95 -5.66 6.30 -5.08
N ILE A 96 -4.61 5.98 -4.31
CA ILE A 96 -3.80 4.77 -4.49
C ILE A 96 -4.63 3.52 -4.22
N ILE A 97 -5.38 3.46 -3.12
CA ILE A 97 -6.27 2.33 -2.82
C ILE A 97 -7.32 2.14 -3.92
N ASP A 98 -7.84 3.24 -4.46
CA ASP A 98 -8.83 3.22 -5.53
C ASP A 98 -8.25 2.75 -6.88
N GLY A 99 -6.91 2.69 -7.04
CA GLY A 99 -6.25 2.35 -8.30
C GLY A 99 -6.38 3.44 -9.38
N ASP A 100 -6.75 4.67 -9.00
CA ASP A 100 -7.06 5.75 -9.95
C ASP A 100 -5.80 6.54 -10.32
N THR A 101 -5.03 6.04 -11.29
CA THR A 101 -3.79 6.68 -11.77
C THR A 101 -3.98 8.12 -12.23
N ARG A 102 -5.14 8.46 -12.80
CA ARG A 102 -5.47 9.84 -13.18
C ARG A 102 -5.57 10.72 -11.93
N ARG A 103 -6.30 10.28 -10.90
CA ARG A 103 -6.44 11.04 -9.65
C ARG A 103 -5.12 11.15 -8.90
N ILE A 104 -4.30 10.09 -8.91
CA ILE A 104 -2.94 10.12 -8.36
C ILE A 104 -2.12 11.20 -9.07
N GLY A 105 -2.11 11.22 -10.40
CA GLY A 105 -1.41 12.25 -11.18
C GLY A 105 -1.89 13.67 -10.90
N ARG A 106 -3.20 13.86 -10.70
CA ARG A 106 -3.76 15.16 -10.32
C ARG A 106 -3.33 15.61 -8.93
N TRP A 107 -3.35 14.71 -7.94
CA TRP A 107 -2.86 15.01 -6.59
C TRP A 107 -1.37 15.36 -6.61
N LEU A 108 -0.54 14.55 -7.27
CA LEU A 108 0.90 14.81 -7.37
C LEU A 108 1.24 16.07 -8.18
N GLY A 109 0.36 16.47 -9.11
CA GLY A 109 0.49 17.74 -9.81
C GLY A 109 0.20 18.96 -8.93
N CYS A 110 -0.66 18.82 -7.93
CA CYS A 110 -0.94 19.88 -6.94
C CYS A 110 0.06 19.86 -5.77
N TYR A 111 0.47 18.67 -5.34
CA TYR A 111 1.33 18.43 -4.18
C TYR A 111 2.46 17.45 -4.54
N PRO A 112 3.50 17.90 -5.26
CA PRO A 112 4.64 17.04 -5.63
C PRO A 112 5.36 16.45 -4.42
N GLU A 113 5.34 17.14 -3.28
CA GLU A 113 5.95 16.70 -2.02
C GLU A 113 5.24 15.50 -1.38
N TRP A 114 4.03 15.16 -1.82
CA TRP A 114 3.34 13.96 -1.36
C TRP A 114 3.90 12.68 -2.00
N ALA A 115 4.68 12.79 -3.08
CA ALA A 115 5.42 11.69 -3.68
C ALA A 115 6.47 11.17 -2.69
N SER A 116 6.14 10.09 -2.00
CA SER A 116 6.92 9.54 -0.90
C SER A 116 7.01 8.01 -1.00
N PRO A 117 8.02 7.37 -0.38
CA PRO A 117 8.17 5.92 -0.41
C PRO A 117 6.90 5.17 0.01
N SER A 118 6.21 5.69 1.02
CA SER A 118 4.93 5.15 1.51
C SER A 118 3.84 5.07 0.45
N ALA A 119 3.86 5.91 -0.58
CA ALA A 119 2.90 5.85 -1.68
C ALA A 119 3.12 4.60 -2.55
N LEU A 120 4.37 4.30 -2.89
CA LEU A 120 4.69 3.10 -3.68
C LEU A 120 4.57 1.84 -2.83
N ASP A 121 4.99 1.89 -1.56
CA ASP A 121 4.82 0.78 -0.61
C ASP A 121 3.33 0.43 -0.44
N LEU A 122 2.45 1.44 -0.34
CA LEU A 122 0.99 1.21 -0.30
C LEU A 122 0.46 0.62 -1.62
N ALA A 123 0.89 1.13 -2.77
CA ALA A 123 0.45 0.58 -4.06
C ALA A 123 0.85 -0.90 -4.21
N ALA A 124 2.04 -1.25 -3.72
CA ALA A 124 2.53 -2.62 -3.70
C ALA A 124 1.76 -3.50 -2.71
N GLN A 125 1.40 -2.96 -1.54
CA GLN A 125 0.58 -3.63 -0.53
C GLN A 125 -0.86 -3.90 -0.99
N VAL A 126 -1.45 -2.97 -1.73
CA VAL A 126 -2.84 -3.08 -2.23
C VAL A 126 -2.95 -4.02 -3.45
N GLY A 127 -1.88 -4.18 -4.22
CA GLY A 127 -1.86 -5.05 -5.39
C GLY A 127 -2.09 -4.35 -6.74
N HIS A 128 -2.01 -3.02 -6.78
CA HIS A 128 -2.21 -2.24 -8.01
C HIS A 128 -0.92 -2.08 -8.81
N LEU A 129 -0.61 -3.08 -9.65
CA LEU A 129 0.60 -3.08 -10.48
C LEU A 129 0.68 -1.85 -11.40
N ASP A 130 -0.45 -1.41 -11.96
CA ASP A 130 -0.51 -0.22 -12.82
C ASP A 130 -0.12 1.05 -12.07
N VAL A 131 -0.57 1.20 -10.82
CA VAL A 131 -0.15 2.30 -9.94
C VAL A 131 1.34 2.18 -9.57
N VAL A 132 1.84 0.98 -9.27
CA VAL A 132 3.28 0.76 -9.01
C VAL A 132 4.13 1.18 -10.21
N VAL A 133 3.75 0.77 -11.42
CA VAL A 133 4.42 1.15 -12.67
C VAL A 133 4.34 2.66 -12.89
N TYR A 134 3.17 3.26 -12.65
CA TYR A 134 2.97 4.71 -12.77
C TYR A 134 3.87 5.50 -11.82
N LEU A 135 3.89 5.14 -10.53
CA LEU A 135 4.73 5.79 -9.51
C LEU A 135 6.22 5.57 -9.80
N HIS A 136 6.60 4.40 -10.30
CA HIS A 136 7.96 4.12 -10.75
C HIS A 136 8.39 5.02 -11.91
N ALA A 137 7.56 5.18 -12.94
CA ALA A 137 7.83 6.07 -14.06
C ALA A 137 8.03 7.53 -13.63
N HIS A 138 7.35 7.95 -12.55
CA HIS A 138 7.48 9.28 -11.94
C HIS A 138 8.60 9.38 -10.89
N ARG A 139 9.48 8.37 -10.80
CA ARG A 139 10.63 8.31 -9.90
C ARG A 139 10.28 8.45 -8.41
N VAL A 140 9.06 8.06 -8.03
CA VAL A 140 8.69 7.93 -6.62
C VAL A 140 9.53 6.79 -6.03
N GLY A 141 10.20 7.03 -4.90
CA GLY A 141 10.97 6.00 -4.20
C GLY A 141 10.08 4.92 -3.59
N CYS A 142 10.68 3.87 -3.05
CA CYS A 142 10.02 2.90 -2.18
C CYS A 142 10.96 2.48 -1.05
N THR A 143 10.49 1.62 -0.15
CA THR A 143 11.33 0.96 0.85
C THR A 143 11.32 -0.56 0.63
N THR A 144 11.99 -1.32 1.51
CA THR A 144 11.89 -2.78 1.53
C THR A 144 10.45 -3.26 1.74
N ASN A 145 9.62 -2.43 2.39
CA ASN A 145 8.21 -2.74 2.64
C ASN A 145 7.42 -2.97 1.35
N ALA A 146 7.82 -2.39 0.22
CA ALA A 146 7.12 -2.63 -1.05
C ALA A 146 7.14 -4.11 -1.45
N ILE A 147 8.30 -4.76 -1.39
CA ILE A 147 8.38 -6.20 -1.69
C ILE A 147 7.82 -7.03 -0.54
N ASP A 148 8.10 -6.66 0.72
CA ASP A 148 7.59 -7.40 1.88
C ASP A 148 6.05 -7.46 1.87
N TYR A 149 5.39 -6.33 1.69
CA TYR A 149 3.92 -6.27 1.63
C TYR A 149 3.36 -6.95 0.39
N ALA A 150 3.95 -6.74 -0.80
CA ALA A 150 3.50 -7.43 -2.00
C ALA A 150 3.65 -8.95 -1.87
N ALA A 151 4.70 -9.42 -1.19
CA ALA A 151 4.94 -10.84 -0.96
C ALA A 151 3.91 -11.44 0.01
N GLY A 152 3.67 -10.78 1.15
CA GLY A 152 2.68 -11.19 2.14
C GLY A 152 1.23 -11.19 1.64
N ASN A 153 0.91 -10.40 0.60
CA ASN A 153 -0.40 -10.36 -0.05
C ASN A 153 -0.46 -11.18 -1.36
N GLY A 154 0.61 -11.90 -1.71
CA GLY A 154 0.62 -12.82 -2.85
C GLY A 154 0.72 -12.13 -4.22
N HIS A 155 1.11 -10.86 -4.28
CA HIS A 155 1.18 -10.05 -5.49
C HIS A 155 2.48 -10.32 -6.28
N LEU A 156 2.64 -11.54 -6.81
CA LEU A 156 3.85 -11.99 -7.52
C LEU A 156 4.26 -11.06 -8.67
N SER A 157 3.31 -10.51 -9.42
CA SER A 157 3.61 -9.60 -10.53
C SER A 157 4.30 -8.31 -10.07
N ILE A 158 3.92 -7.79 -8.90
CA ILE A 158 4.54 -6.62 -8.28
C ILE A 158 5.92 -6.99 -7.72
N VAL A 159 6.04 -8.13 -7.03
CA VAL A 159 7.33 -8.61 -6.52
C VAL A 159 8.35 -8.72 -7.65
N ARG A 160 7.97 -9.32 -8.79
CA ARG A 160 8.82 -9.42 -9.99
C ARG A 160 9.21 -8.05 -10.52
N PHE A 161 8.22 -7.18 -10.73
CA PHE A 161 8.47 -5.84 -11.25
C PHE A 161 9.45 -5.07 -10.37
N LEU A 162 9.24 -5.07 -9.05
CA LEU A 162 10.12 -4.38 -8.10
C LEU A 162 11.51 -5.01 -8.08
N ALA A 163 11.63 -6.34 -8.00
CA ALA A 163 12.93 -7.01 -7.99
C ALA A 163 13.78 -6.72 -9.24
N GLU A 164 13.15 -6.58 -10.41
CA GLU A 164 13.84 -6.31 -11.67
C GLU A 164 14.21 -4.83 -11.87
N HIS A 165 13.43 -3.90 -11.31
CA HIS A 165 13.54 -2.45 -11.60
C HIS A 165 14.00 -1.61 -10.41
N ARG A 166 14.10 -2.19 -9.21
CA ARG A 166 14.43 -1.52 -7.94
C ARG A 166 15.61 -2.20 -7.25
N LYS A 167 16.26 -1.49 -6.33
CA LYS A 167 17.46 -1.95 -5.61
C LYS A 167 17.28 -2.04 -4.10
N GLU A 168 16.14 -1.57 -3.61
CA GLU A 168 15.75 -1.53 -2.21
C GLU A 168 15.69 -2.94 -1.61
N GLY A 169 15.33 -3.94 -2.42
CA GLY A 169 15.26 -5.34 -2.02
C GLY A 169 14.09 -5.63 -1.09
N CYS A 170 14.21 -6.68 -0.30
CA CYS A 170 13.23 -7.11 0.69
C CYS A 170 13.91 -7.52 2.00
N THR A 171 13.12 -7.68 3.05
CA THR A 171 13.60 -8.26 4.31
C THR A 171 13.20 -9.74 4.39
N GLU A 172 13.53 -10.39 5.51
CA GLU A 172 13.08 -11.76 5.80
C GLU A 172 11.55 -11.85 5.91
N ASN A 173 10.87 -10.72 6.18
CA ASN A 173 9.41 -10.65 6.24
C ASN A 173 8.76 -11.07 4.92
N ALA A 174 9.37 -10.78 3.77
CA ALA A 174 8.81 -11.20 2.48
C ALA A 174 8.63 -12.72 2.37
N MET A 175 9.63 -13.51 2.77
CA MET A 175 9.54 -14.98 2.75
C MET A 175 8.62 -15.47 3.86
N TYR A 176 8.73 -14.89 5.05
CA TYR A 176 7.93 -15.24 6.21
C TYR A 176 6.43 -15.05 5.95
N ASP A 177 6.01 -13.86 5.52
CA ASP A 177 4.60 -13.54 5.30
C ASP A 177 4.05 -14.32 4.10
N ALA A 178 4.81 -14.43 3.00
CA ALA A 178 4.40 -15.24 1.86
C ALA A 178 4.21 -16.72 2.24
N ALA A 179 5.01 -17.24 3.17
CA ALA A 179 4.85 -18.60 3.67
C ALA A 179 3.67 -18.75 4.62
N MET A 180 3.50 -17.80 5.55
CA MET A 180 2.42 -17.74 6.53
C MET A 180 1.04 -17.68 5.87
N TYR A 181 0.91 -16.97 4.75
CA TYR A 181 -0.34 -16.82 3.99
C TYR A 181 -0.45 -17.74 2.77
N GLY A 182 0.50 -18.66 2.59
CA GLY A 182 0.38 -19.74 1.61
C GLY A 182 0.65 -19.35 0.16
N HIS A 183 1.36 -18.25 -0.08
CA HIS A 183 1.65 -17.71 -1.41
C HIS A 183 2.84 -18.42 -2.08
N LEU A 184 2.66 -19.71 -2.40
CA LEU A 184 3.69 -20.55 -3.03
C LEU A 184 4.37 -19.91 -4.26
N PRO A 185 3.67 -19.26 -5.22
CA PRO A 185 4.32 -18.65 -6.37
C PRO A 185 5.31 -17.54 -5.98
N VAL A 186 5.01 -16.79 -4.91
CA VAL A 186 5.89 -15.76 -4.35
C VAL A 186 7.09 -16.40 -3.67
N VAL A 187 6.86 -17.38 -2.78
CA VAL A 187 7.92 -18.12 -2.07
C VAL A 187 8.97 -18.68 -3.04
N LYS A 188 8.52 -19.33 -4.11
CA LYS A 188 9.40 -19.86 -5.16
C LYS A 188 10.24 -18.76 -5.80
N TYR A 189 9.60 -17.67 -6.20
CA TYR A 189 10.30 -16.58 -6.85
C TYR A 189 11.32 -15.90 -5.93
N LEU A 190 10.97 -15.65 -4.66
CA LEU A 190 11.88 -15.04 -3.69
C LEU A 190 13.14 -15.89 -3.47
N TYR A 191 12.99 -17.22 -3.43
CA TYR A 191 14.11 -18.16 -3.32
C TYR A 191 14.95 -18.20 -4.61
N GLU A 192 14.30 -18.42 -5.77
CA GLU A 192 14.98 -18.56 -7.07
C GLU A 192 15.72 -17.28 -7.48
N ALA A 193 15.17 -16.11 -7.18
CA ALA A 193 15.79 -14.82 -7.45
C ALA A 193 16.90 -14.45 -6.45
N GLY A 194 17.12 -15.26 -5.40
CA GLY A 194 18.09 -14.99 -4.34
C GLY A 194 17.75 -13.78 -3.48
N LEU A 195 16.48 -13.38 -3.43
CA LEU A 195 15.99 -12.22 -2.67
C LEU A 195 15.83 -12.55 -1.18
N ALA A 196 15.36 -13.76 -0.86
CA ALA A 196 15.19 -14.22 0.50
C ALA A 196 15.48 -15.72 0.62
N ARG A 197 15.97 -16.12 1.80
CA ARG A 197 16.30 -17.52 2.10
C ARG A 197 15.12 -18.24 2.74
N CYS A 198 15.01 -19.54 2.50
CA CYS A 198 14.14 -20.41 3.27
C CYS A 198 14.61 -20.45 4.74
N SER A 199 13.67 -20.44 5.69
CA SER A 199 13.96 -20.52 7.12
C SER A 199 13.04 -21.50 7.81
N SER A 200 13.50 -22.07 8.93
CA SER A 200 12.71 -22.98 9.76
C SER A 200 11.48 -22.29 10.37
N ILE A 201 11.54 -20.97 10.59
CA ILE A 201 10.40 -20.15 11.01
C ILE A 201 9.35 -20.13 9.89
N ALA A 202 9.73 -19.82 8.64
CA ALA A 202 8.78 -19.83 7.52
C ALA A 202 8.14 -21.21 7.32
N LEU A 203 8.89 -22.30 7.54
CA LEU A 203 8.38 -23.67 7.51
C LEU A 203 7.35 -23.94 8.62
N MET A 204 7.63 -23.51 9.86
CA MET A 204 6.73 -23.65 11.01
C MET A 204 5.39 -22.97 10.75
N HIS A 205 5.41 -21.73 10.24
CA HIS A 205 4.20 -20.98 9.93
C HIS A 205 3.42 -21.60 8.77
N ALA A 206 4.10 -21.99 7.69
CA ALA A 206 3.44 -22.71 6.59
C ALA A 206 2.75 -23.99 7.08
N THR A 207 3.35 -24.70 8.04
CA THR A 207 2.77 -25.92 8.63
C THR A 207 1.58 -25.61 9.54
N TRP A 208 1.69 -24.64 10.45
CA TRP A 208 0.59 -24.25 11.35
C TRP A 208 -0.65 -23.76 10.59
N HIS A 209 -0.44 -23.07 9.46
CA HIS A 209 -1.51 -22.58 8.60
C HIS A 209 -1.93 -23.59 7.50
N GLN A 210 -1.41 -24.82 7.54
CA GLN A 210 -1.77 -25.93 6.64
C GLN A 210 -1.50 -25.62 5.16
N HIS A 211 -0.42 -24.89 4.87
CA HIS A 211 0.06 -24.60 3.53
C HIS A 211 1.06 -25.66 3.08
N ASP A 212 0.59 -26.89 2.90
CA ASP A 212 1.41 -28.09 2.64
C ASP A 212 2.37 -27.90 1.45
N ALA A 213 1.91 -27.26 0.37
CA ALA A 213 2.73 -27.04 -0.82
C ALA A 213 3.88 -26.06 -0.57
N VAL A 214 3.67 -25.05 0.29
CA VAL A 214 4.71 -24.13 0.75
C VAL A 214 5.66 -24.85 1.69
N ALA A 215 5.13 -25.57 2.69
CA ALA A 215 5.93 -26.31 3.66
C ALA A 215 6.84 -27.33 2.96
N ALA A 216 6.32 -28.08 2.00
CA ALA A 216 7.10 -29.03 1.20
C ALA A 216 8.21 -28.34 0.39
N PHE A 217 7.93 -27.17 -0.19
CA PHE A 217 8.93 -26.41 -0.92
C PHE A 217 10.05 -25.90 0.00
N ILE A 218 9.69 -25.27 1.13
CA ILE A 218 10.65 -24.74 2.09
C ILE A 218 11.48 -25.88 2.70
N HIS A 219 10.84 -27.00 3.08
CA HIS A 219 11.54 -28.15 3.64
C HIS A 219 12.59 -28.74 2.66
N ALA A 220 12.30 -28.75 1.36
CA ALA A 220 13.24 -29.24 0.35
C ALA A 220 14.46 -28.32 0.11
N HIS A 221 14.41 -27.06 0.57
CA HIS A 221 15.41 -26.02 0.27
C HIS A 221 15.98 -25.33 1.53
N CYS A 222 15.59 -25.76 2.73
CA CYS A 222 16.04 -25.24 4.01
C CYS A 222 17.02 -26.21 4.66
N ASP A 223 18.26 -25.78 4.88
CA ASP A 223 19.31 -26.57 5.56
C ASP A 223 19.34 -26.32 7.08
N ASP A 224 18.54 -25.38 7.59
CA ASP A 224 18.56 -25.00 9.01
C ASP A 224 17.83 -26.02 9.90
N PRO A 225 18.37 -26.32 11.10
CA PRO A 225 17.72 -27.22 12.04
C PRO A 225 16.37 -26.65 12.51
N ILE A 226 15.34 -27.49 12.49
CA ILE A 226 13.99 -27.16 12.96
C ILE A 226 14.07 -26.85 14.47
N PRO A 227 13.67 -25.65 14.93
CA PRO A 227 13.65 -25.35 16.36
C PRO A 227 12.63 -26.24 17.07
N PRO A 228 12.89 -26.66 18.32
CA PRO A 228 11.96 -27.52 19.06
C PRO A 228 10.62 -26.80 19.28
N PRO A 229 9.50 -27.54 19.31
CA PRO A 229 8.19 -26.95 19.60
C PRO A 229 8.18 -26.34 21.01
N LEU A 230 7.62 -25.13 21.13
CA LEU A 230 7.35 -24.46 22.41
C LEU A 230 6.20 -25.13 23.18
#